data_AF-A0A963JZ18-F1
#
_entry.id   AF-A0A963JZ18-F1
#
_cell.length_a   1.000
_cell.length_b   1.000
_cell.length_c   1.000
_cell.angle_alpha   90.00
_cell.angle_beta   90.00
_cell.angle_gamma   90.00
#
_symmetry.space_group_name_H-M   'P 1'
#
loop_
_entity.id
_entity.type
_entity.pdbx_description
1 polymer ?
#
loop_
_entity_poly.entity_id
_entity_poly.type
_entity_poly.pdbx_seq_one_letter_code
_entity_poly.pdbx_strand_id
1 'polypeptide(L)'
;MSTVRVVSFNSLRRRLATVLGDDSPLFQRFAEALGASDESLLTALIDSLDSHPPAVKKEVEGALLAWLFDAEDATGLADLAPASEARH
;
A
#
# COMPACT_ATOMS: atom_id res chain seq x y z
N MET A 1 -7.51 -13.32 -21.09
CA MET A 1 -6.10 -12.94 -20.94
C MET A 1 -5.94 -12.41 -19.52
N SER A 2 -5.17 -13.11 -18.68
CA SER A 2 -4.97 -12.70 -17.29
C SER A 2 -4.09 -11.47 -17.26
N THR A 3 -4.67 -10.30 -16.99
CA THR A 3 -3.92 -9.06 -16.85
C THR A 3 -3.07 -9.16 -15.58
N VAL A 4 -1.75 -9.30 -15.73
CA VAL A 4 -0.82 -9.21 -14.60
C VAL A 4 -0.83 -7.76 -14.13
N ARG A 5 -1.13 -7.56 -12.84
CA ARG A 5 -1.20 -6.23 -12.21
C ARG A 5 -0.01 -6.06 -11.28
N VAL A 6 0.63 -4.91 -11.38
CA VAL A 6 1.70 -4.50 -10.46
C VAL A 6 1.10 -3.46 -9.53
N VAL A 7 1.18 -3.71 -8.23
CA VAL A 7 0.71 -2.82 -7.17
C VAL A 7 1.91 -2.38 -6.33
N SER A 8 2.01 -1.09 -6.02
CA SER A 8 3.14 -0.55 -5.25
C SER A 8 2.79 -0.35 -3.77
N PHE A 9 3.72 -0.64 -2.86
CA PHE A 9 3.56 -0.27 -1.45
C PHE A 9 3.50 1.25 -1.25
N ASN A 10 4.03 2.05 -2.18
CA ASN A 10 3.94 3.50 -2.10
C ASN A 10 2.50 3.99 -2.35
N SER A 11 1.77 3.38 -3.29
CA SER A 11 0.37 3.71 -3.51
C SER A 11 -0.51 3.29 -2.35
N LEU A 12 -0.26 2.11 -1.75
CA LEU A 12 -0.91 1.71 -0.50
C LEU A 12 -0.66 2.70 0.63
N ARG A 13 0.59 3.13 0.83
CA ARG A 13 0.97 4.10 1.85
C ARG A 13 0.19 5.41 1.69
N ARG A 14 0.16 5.97 0.48
CA ARG A 14 -0.60 7.21 0.21
C ARG A 14 -2.10 7.04 0.49
N ARG A 15 -2.65 5.87 0.18
CA ARG A 15 -4.07 5.58 0.43
C ARG A 15 -4.38 5.51 1.92
N LEU A 16 -3.52 4.85 2.69
CA LEU A 16 -3.64 4.79 4.15
C LEU A 16 -3.48 6.17 4.78
N ALA A 17 -2.61 7.03 4.26
CA ALA A 17 -2.47 8.42 4.71
C ALA A 17 -3.78 9.21 4.55
N THR A 18 -4.45 9.08 3.39
CA THR A 18 -5.74 9.73 3.14
C THR A 18 -6.84 9.26 4.09
N VAL A 19 -6.85 7.97 4.42
CA VAL A 19 -7.92 7.34 5.21
C VAL A 19 -7.73 7.53 6.72
N LEU A 20 -6.50 7.35 7.19
CA LEU A 20 -6.16 7.42 8.62
C LEU A 20 -5.70 8.81 9.07
N GLY A 21 -5.23 9.64 8.13
CA GLY A 21 -4.51 10.88 8.39
C GLY A 21 -3.02 10.65 8.64
N ASP A 22 -2.17 11.54 8.11
CA ASP A 22 -0.71 11.47 8.26
C ASP A 22 -0.24 11.54 9.73
N ASP A 23 -0.98 12.21 10.61
CA ASP A 23 -0.68 12.32 12.04
C ASP A 23 -1.14 11.10 12.85
N SER A 24 -1.78 10.10 12.22
CA SER A 24 -2.28 8.93 12.94
C SER A 24 -1.14 8.00 13.35
N PRO A 25 -1.07 7.57 14.62
CA PRO A 25 -0.08 6.61 15.08
C PRO A 25 -0.21 5.25 14.36
N LEU A 26 -1.43 4.89 13.96
CA LEU A 26 -1.68 3.69 13.17
C LEU A 26 -1.10 3.83 11.77
N PHE A 27 -1.26 4.99 11.13
CA PHE A 27 -0.66 5.26 9.83
C PHE A 27 0.86 5.21 9.89
N GLN A 28 1.50 5.84 10.90
CA GLN A 28 2.95 5.84 11.04
C GLN A 28 3.51 4.41 11.14
N ARG A 29 2.83 3.53 11.87
CA ARG A 29 3.17 2.10 11.96
C ARG A 29 3.07 1.39 10.61
N PHE A 30 2.00 1.62 9.86
CA PHE A 30 1.86 1.08 8.50
C PHE A 30 2.93 1.65 7.56
N ALA A 31 3.23 2.94 7.64
CA ALA A 31 4.22 3.60 6.81
C ALA A 31 5.63 3.05 7.06
N GLU A 32 5.98 2.77 8.31
CA GLU A 32 7.24 2.12 8.70
C GLU A 32 7.33 0.71 8.11
N ALA A 33 6.30 -0.13 8.31
CA ALA A 33 6.27 -1.49 7.81
C ALA A 33 6.34 -1.55 6.27
N LEU A 34 5.61 -0.67 5.58
CA LEU A 34 5.65 -0.56 4.11
C LEU A 34 7.02 -0.06 3.62
N GLY A 35 7.65 0.88 4.32
CA GLY A 35 8.99 1.38 3.98
C GLY A 35 10.08 0.33 4.15
N ALA A 36 9.96 -0.51 5.18
CA ALA A 36 10.86 -1.64 5.43
C ALA A 36 10.57 -2.86 4.54
N SER A 37 9.43 -2.87 3.83
CA SER A 37 8.90 -4.07 3.14
C SER A 37 8.81 -5.29 4.05
N ASP A 38 8.50 -5.06 5.33
CA ASP A 38 8.46 -6.10 6.35
C ASP A 38 7.07 -6.74 6.39
N GLU A 39 6.95 -7.91 5.76
CA GLU A 39 5.71 -8.68 5.71
C GLU A 39 5.21 -9.06 7.11
N SER A 40 6.11 -9.42 8.03
CA SER A 40 5.72 -9.85 9.38
C SER A 40 5.10 -8.71 10.17
N LEU A 41 5.67 -7.51 10.06
CA LEU A 41 5.09 -6.30 10.65
C LEU A 41 3.75 -5.94 10.03
N LEU A 42 3.61 -6.05 8.70
CA LEU A 42 2.33 -5.80 8.02
C LEU A 42 1.25 -6.77 8.47
N THR A 43 1.55 -8.07 8.55
CA THR A 43 0.60 -9.07 9.05
C THR A 43 0.20 -8.79 10.49
N ALA A 44 1.15 -8.47 11.37
CA ALA A 44 0.86 -8.15 12.77
C ALA A 44 -0.03 -6.89 12.89
N LEU A 45 0.20 -5.88 12.05
CA LEU A 45 -0.63 -4.67 12.03
C LEU A 45 -2.05 -4.97 11.55
N ILE A 46 -2.21 -5.78 10.52
CA ILE A 46 -3.53 -6.22 10.02
C ILE A 46 -4.27 -7.01 11.10
N ASP A 47 -3.60 -7.94 11.78
CA ASP A 47 -4.19 -8.71 12.88
C ASP A 47 -4.62 -7.81 14.04
N SER A 48 -3.82 -6.78 14.35
CA SER A 48 -4.12 -5.80 15.40
C SER A 48 -5.35 -4.92 15.11
N LEU A 49 -5.82 -4.86 13.86
CA LEU A 49 -7.04 -4.10 13.50
C LEU A 49 -8.29 -4.66 14.18
N ASP A 50 -8.29 -5.93 14.60
CA ASP A 50 -9.42 -6.53 15.31
C ASP A 50 -9.66 -5.89 16.69
N SER A 51 -8.59 -5.32 17.28
CA SER A 51 -8.67 -4.57 18.55
C SER A 51 -9.05 -3.10 18.37
N HIS A 52 -9.15 -2.60 17.13
CA HIS A 52 -9.50 -1.22 16.83
C HIS A 52 -11.02 -1.05 16.66
N PRO A 53 -11.54 0.20 16.74
CA PRO A 53 -12.94 0.46 16.45
C PRO A 53 -13.34 -0.09 15.06
N PRO A 54 -14.53 -0.67 14.90
CA PRO A 54 -14.95 -1.32 13.66
C PRO A 54 -14.99 -0.36 12.46
N ALA A 55 -15.17 0.94 12.70
CA ALA A 55 -15.07 1.97 11.67
C ALA A 55 -13.63 2.05 11.11
N VAL A 56 -12.62 2.10 11.98
CA VAL A 56 -11.20 2.16 11.58
C VAL A 56 -10.80 0.89 10.84
N LYS A 57 -11.20 -0.29 11.35
CA LYS A 57 -10.95 -1.57 10.68
C LYS A 57 -11.51 -1.58 9.26
N LYS A 58 -12.77 -1.21 9.08
CA LYS A 58 -13.42 -1.15 7.76
C LYS A 58 -12.74 -0.20 6.78
N GLU A 59 -12.33 0.96 7.27
CA GLU A 59 -11.64 1.96 6.47
C GLU A 59 -10.27 1.45 5.97
N VAL A 60 -9.49 0.79 6.84
CA VAL A 60 -8.20 0.19 6.48
C VAL A 60 -8.37 -1.01 5.54
N GLU A 61 -9.30 -1.92 5.83
CA GLU A 61 -9.62 -3.06 4.96
C GLU A 61 -10.11 -2.57 3.58
N GLY A 62 -10.95 -1.54 3.56
CA GLY A 62 -11.41 -0.90 2.34
C GLY A 62 -10.26 -0.32 1.52
N ALA A 63 -9.30 0.35 2.16
CA ALA A 63 -8.10 0.88 1.50
C ALA A 63 -7.22 -0.23 0.91
N LEU A 64 -7.04 -1.35 1.62
CA LEU A 64 -6.28 -2.52 1.17
C LEU A 64 -6.94 -3.19 -0.03
N LEU A 65 -8.25 -3.45 0.04
CA LEU A 65 -9.02 -4.03 -1.06
C LEU A 65 -9.03 -3.09 -2.26
N ALA A 66 -9.29 -1.80 -2.05
CA ALA A 66 -9.24 -0.82 -3.11
C ALA A 66 -7.87 -0.81 -3.78
N TRP A 67 -6.76 -0.83 -3.02
CA TRP A 67 -5.41 -0.91 -3.55
C TRP A 67 -5.15 -2.18 -4.38
N LEU A 68 -5.61 -3.34 -3.89
CA LEU A 68 -5.44 -4.62 -4.58
C LEU A 68 -6.23 -4.69 -5.90
N PHE A 69 -7.41 -4.06 -5.92
CA PHE A 69 -8.34 -4.11 -7.06
C PHE A 69 -8.28 -2.89 -7.97
N ASP A 70 -7.59 -1.83 -7.57
CA ASP A 70 -7.44 -0.62 -8.39
C ASP A 70 -6.76 -0.93 -9.72
N ALA A 71 -7.21 -0.26 -10.77
CA ALA A 71 -6.66 -0.38 -12.12
C ALA A 71 -5.71 0.77 -12.46
N GLU A 72 -5.69 1.85 -11.67
CA GLU A 72 -4.94 3.08 -12.00
C GLU A 72 -3.47 3.08 -11.56
N ASP A 73 -2.97 2.07 -10.84
CA ASP A 73 -1.56 2.02 -10.37
C ASP A 73 -0.55 1.68 -11.48
N ALA A 74 -0.88 1.99 -12.75
CA ALA A 74 0.07 2.00 -13.86
C ALA A 74 1.25 2.98 -13.64
N THR A 75 1.19 3.83 -12.60
CA THR A 75 2.30 4.68 -12.17
C THR A 75 3.56 3.90 -11.76
N GLY A 76 3.43 2.64 -11.33
CA GLY A 76 4.59 1.78 -11.00
C GLY A 76 5.51 1.51 -12.20
N LEU A 77 4.99 1.58 -13.42
CA LEU A 77 5.78 1.44 -14.66
C LEU A 77 6.43 2.75 -15.11
N ALA A 78 5.96 3.91 -14.64
CA ALA A 78 6.53 5.22 -14.99
C ALA A 78 7.76 5.58 -14.15
N ASP A 79 7.94 4.94 -12.99
CA ASP A 79 9.10 5.13 -12.10
C ASP A 79 10.29 4.23 -12.47
N LEU A 80 10.06 3.20 -13.29
CA LEU A 80 11.14 2.45 -13.92
C LEU A 80 11.80 3.35 -14.96
N ALA A 81 12.99 3.87 -14.64
CA ALA A 81 13.83 4.58 -15.60
C ALA A 81 13.84 3.81 -16.93
N PRO A 82 13.68 4.50 -18.08
CA PRO A 82 13.70 3.81 -19.37
C PRO A 82 15.01 3.03 -19.43
N ALA A 83 14.92 1.72 -19.63
CA ALA A 83 16.08 0.87 -19.81
C ALA A 83 16.93 1.53 -20.90
N SER A 84 18.06 2.12 -20.52
CA SER A 84 18.99 2.70 -21.49
C SER A 84 19.36 1.56 -22.42
N GLU A 85 18.80 1.59 -23.62
CA GLU A 85 19.30 0.85 -24.76
C GLU A 85 20.76 1.26 -24.92
N ALA A 86 21.66 0.45 -24.35
CA ALA A 86 23.07 0.45 -24.64
C ALA A 86 23.20 0.06 -26.12
N ARG A 87 23.09 1.06 -27.00
CA ARG A 87 23.50 0.96 -28.39
C ARG A 87 25.00 0.79 -28.41
N HIS A 88 25.44 -0.36 -28.90
CA HIS A 88 26.81 -0.63 -29.33
C HIS A 88 26.78 -0.96 -30.83
#